data_AF-A0A3D5FFK7-F1
#
_entry.id   AF-A0A3D5FFK7-F1
#
_cell.length_a   1.000
_cell.length_b   1.000
_cell.length_c   1.000
_cell.angle_alpha   90.00
_cell.angle_beta   90.00
_cell.angle_gamma   90.00
#
_symmetry.space_group_name_H-M   'P 1'
#
loop_
_entity.id
_entity.type
_entity.pdbx_description
1 polymer ?
#
loop_
_entity_poly.entity_id
_entity_poly.type
_entity_poly.pdbx_seq_one_letter_code
_entity_poly.pdbx_strand_id
1 'polypeptide(L)'
;MTDPVSVRVVALGNAAHVVHPVAGQGFNLGLRDVAEFAEMLAGAVAKGTDIGDADLLRRYADARVAQTRRVLGFTDGLLRLFANELPGLTIVRNLALNTLEVLPPVKHLLLARSAGLTGRLPRLSRGLPLASAP
;
A
#
# COMPACT_ATOMS: atom_id res chain seq x y z
N MET A 1 1.99 17.14 -0.07
CA MET A 1 1.04 16.03 -0.32
C MET A 1 -0.34 16.67 -0.34
N THR A 2 -0.97 16.74 -1.52
CA THR A 2 -2.32 17.28 -1.69
C THR A 2 -3.33 16.36 -0.99
N ASP A 3 -4.33 16.95 -0.32
CA ASP A 3 -5.45 16.19 0.25
C ASP A 3 -6.18 15.48 -0.91
N PRO A 4 -6.27 14.13 -0.95
CA PRO A 4 -6.86 13.42 -2.08
C PRO A 4 -8.40 13.48 -2.08
N VAL A 5 -9.02 14.13 -1.10
CA VAL A 5 -10.48 14.21 -0.97
C VAL A 5 -10.97 15.65 -0.82
N SER A 6 -12.17 15.88 -1.35
CA SER A 6 -12.95 17.11 -1.18
C SER A 6 -14.44 16.75 -1.09
N VAL A 7 -15.33 17.74 -1.00
CA VAL A 7 -16.78 17.52 -0.91
C VAL A 7 -17.26 16.68 -2.09
N ARG A 8 -17.62 15.43 -1.82
CA ARG A 8 -18.08 14.43 -2.81
C ARG A 8 -17.08 14.14 -3.94
N VAL A 9 -15.79 14.40 -3.73
CA VAL A 9 -14.74 14.18 -4.72
C VAL A 9 -13.59 13.40 -4.09
N VAL A 10 -13.06 12.44 -4.83
CA VAL A 10 -11.83 11.71 -4.48
C VAL A 10 -10.93 11.58 -5.69
N ALA A 11 -9.63 11.83 -5.49
CA ALA A 11 -8.58 11.51 -6.44
C ALA A 11 -7.99 10.14 -6.10
N LEU A 12 -7.77 9.30 -7.11
CA LEU A 12 -7.21 7.95 -6.97
C LEU A 12 -5.98 7.77 -7.88
N GLY A 13 -5.10 6.84 -7.51
CA GLY A 13 -3.93 6.48 -8.32
C GLY A 13 -2.99 7.65 -8.58
N ASN A 14 -2.52 7.79 -9.82
CA ASN A 14 -1.56 8.83 -10.19
C ASN A 14 -2.14 10.25 -10.10
N ALA A 15 -3.47 10.40 -10.11
CA ALA A 15 -4.12 11.69 -9.86
C ALA A 15 -4.00 12.12 -8.38
N ALA A 16 -3.85 11.15 -7.47
CA ALA A 16 -3.66 11.40 -6.04
C ALA A 16 -2.17 11.53 -5.65
N HIS A 17 -1.26 10.88 -6.40
CA HIS A 17 0.17 10.81 -6.04
C HIS A 17 1.08 10.73 -7.28
N VAL A 18 2.24 11.40 -7.23
CA VAL A 18 3.38 11.12 -8.11
C VAL A 18 4.36 10.26 -7.33
N VAL A 19 4.43 8.95 -7.64
CA VAL A 19 5.39 8.03 -7.01
C VAL A 19 6.62 7.89 -7.91
N HIS A 20 7.83 8.05 -7.35
CA HIS A 20 9.08 7.89 -8.08
C HIS A 20 9.13 6.52 -8.78
N PRO A 21 9.53 6.44 -10.07
CA PRO A 21 9.31 5.28 -10.91
C PRO A 21 10.35 4.19 -10.62
N VAL A 22 10.08 3.33 -9.65
CA VAL A 22 10.56 1.95 -9.72
C VAL A 22 9.49 1.19 -10.50
N ALA A 23 9.83 0.78 -11.73
CA ALA A 23 8.90 0.31 -12.77
C ALA A 23 7.79 -0.60 -12.22
N GLY A 24 6.52 -0.19 -12.37
CA GLY A 24 5.33 -0.97 -12.01
C GLY A 24 4.75 -0.73 -10.61
N GLN A 25 5.48 -0.11 -9.66
CA GLN A 25 4.96 0.11 -8.31
C GLN A 25 3.77 1.09 -8.28
N GLY A 26 3.82 2.19 -9.04
CA GLY A 26 2.74 3.19 -9.08
C GLY A 26 1.41 2.61 -9.59
N PHE A 27 1.47 1.73 -10.60
CA PHE A 27 0.28 1.06 -11.15
C PHE A 27 -0.36 0.11 -10.13
N ASN A 28 0.43 -0.77 -9.51
CA ASN A 28 -0.07 -1.71 -8.51
C ASN A 28 -0.64 -1.00 -7.27
N LEU A 29 0.00 0.09 -6.85
CA LEU A 29 -0.54 0.94 -5.78
C LEU A 29 -1.88 1.56 -6.22
N GLY A 30 -1.96 2.14 -7.42
CA GLY A 30 -3.21 2.71 -7.94
C GLY A 30 -4.36 1.70 -8.02
N LEU A 31 -4.12 0.48 -8.52
CA LEU A 31 -5.12 -0.58 -8.56
C LEU A 31 -5.60 -0.98 -7.17
N ARG A 32 -4.68 -1.06 -6.19
CA ARG A 32 -5.04 -1.36 -4.81
C ARG A 32 -5.87 -0.25 -4.19
N ASP A 33 -5.55 1.00 -4.47
CA ASP A 33 -6.27 2.16 -3.95
C ASP A 33 -7.72 2.18 -4.46
N VAL A 34 -7.90 1.88 -5.75
CA VAL A 34 -9.23 1.69 -6.36
C VAL A 34 -9.97 0.52 -5.69
N ALA A 35 -9.30 -0.62 -5.48
CA ALA A 35 -9.91 -1.79 -4.86
C ALA A 35 -10.33 -1.55 -3.40
N GLU A 36 -9.52 -0.85 -2.61
CA GLU A 36 -9.86 -0.47 -1.23
C GLU A 36 -11.05 0.49 -1.21
N PHE A 37 -11.04 1.53 -2.05
CA PHE A 37 -12.12 2.49 -2.10
C PHE A 37 -13.43 1.86 -2.57
N ALA A 38 -13.38 1.00 -3.59
CA ALA A 38 -14.56 0.27 -4.06
C ALA A 38 -15.18 -0.63 -2.98
N GLU A 39 -14.37 -1.23 -2.10
CA GLU A 39 -14.86 -2.02 -0.96
C GLU A 39 -15.52 -1.14 0.11
N MET A 40 -15.00 0.06 0.37
CA MET A 40 -15.64 1.03 1.26
C MET A 40 -16.98 1.50 0.70
N LEU A 41 -17.02 1.81 -0.61
CA LEU A 41 -18.24 2.19 -1.31
C LEU A 41 -19.29 1.08 -1.29
N ALA A 42 -18.90 -0.17 -1.58
CA ALA A 42 -19.81 -1.30 -1.51
C ALA A 42 -20.41 -1.47 -0.11
N GLY A 43 -19.58 -1.30 0.93
CA GLY A 43 -20.04 -1.30 2.32
C GLY A 43 -21.01 -0.16 2.65
N ALA A 44 -20.81 1.02 2.07
CA ALA A 44 -21.71 2.17 2.26
C ALA A 44 -23.05 1.96 1.54
N VAL A 45 -23.02 1.47 0.30
CA VAL A 45 -24.23 1.14 -0.47
C VAL A 45 -25.04 0.07 0.24
N ALA A 46 -24.40 -1.00 0.73
CA ALA A 46 -25.09 -2.07 1.47
C ALA A 46 -25.75 -1.60 2.77
N LYS A 47 -25.24 -0.53 3.39
CA LYS A 47 -25.80 0.08 4.60
C LYS A 47 -26.80 1.21 4.32
N GLY A 48 -27.01 1.56 3.05
CA GLY A 48 -27.84 2.70 2.66
C GLY A 48 -27.27 4.06 3.09
N THR A 49 -25.96 4.16 3.32
CA THR A 49 -25.28 5.41 3.69
C THR A 49 -24.78 6.16 2.46
N ASP A 50 -24.69 7.49 2.54
CA ASP A 50 -24.20 8.32 1.43
C ASP A 50 -22.74 7.98 1.06
N ILE A 51 -22.52 7.68 -0.21
CA ILE A 51 -21.19 7.39 -0.76
C ILE A 51 -20.29 8.63 -0.87
N GLY A 52 -20.88 9.83 -0.85
CA GLY A 52 -20.19 11.12 -0.83
C GLY A 52 -19.98 11.68 0.58
N ASP A 53 -20.30 10.90 1.61
CA ASP A 53 -20.15 11.28 3.01
C ASP A 53 -18.71 11.69 3.34
N ALA A 54 -18.57 12.81 4.06
CA ALA A 54 -17.27 13.37 4.39
C ALA A 54 -16.44 12.43 5.28
N ASP A 55 -17.08 11.68 6.19
CA ASP A 55 -16.37 10.73 7.06
C ASP A 55 -15.92 9.50 6.28
N LEU A 56 -16.70 9.02 5.30
CA LEU A 56 -16.27 7.96 4.40
C LEU A 56 -15.03 8.39 3.60
N LEU A 57 -15.07 9.57 2.98
CA LEU A 57 -13.95 10.10 2.21
C LEU A 57 -12.72 10.35 3.09
N ARG A 58 -12.90 10.88 4.30
CA ARG A 58 -11.80 11.11 5.25
C ARG A 58 -11.17 9.79 5.71
N ARG A 59 -11.98 8.78 6.02
CA ARG A 59 -11.49 7.42 6.36
C ARG A 59 -10.68 6.80 5.23
N TYR A 60 -11.10 7.00 3.98
CA TYR A 60 -10.29 6.61 2.82
C TYR A 60 -8.94 7.34 2.83
N ALA A 61 -8.95 8.67 2.92
CA ALA A 61 -7.73 9.48 2.91
C ALA A 61 -6.75 9.07 4.03
N ASP A 62 -7.21 8.85 5.25
CA ASP A 62 -6.37 8.46 6.38
C ASP A 62 -5.74 7.07 6.18
N ALA A 63 -6.53 6.11 5.71
CA ALA A 63 -6.04 4.78 5.36
C ALA A 63 -4.95 4.86 4.26
N ARG A 64 -5.11 5.77 3.30
CA ARG A 64 -4.12 6.03 2.25
C ARG A 64 -2.81 6.55 2.81
N VAL A 65 -2.86 7.55 3.69
CA VAL A 65 -1.63 8.12 4.29
C VAL A 65 -0.83 7.04 5.01
N ALA A 66 -1.50 6.12 5.71
CA ALA A 66 -0.85 5.01 6.38
C ALA A 66 -0.24 3.97 5.41
N GLN A 67 -0.87 3.70 4.26
CA GLN A 67 -0.29 2.82 3.24
C GLN A 67 0.94 3.45 2.58
N THR A 68 0.84 4.71 2.15
CA THR A 68 1.94 5.42 1.47
C THR A 68 3.16 5.52 2.38
N ARG A 69 2.99 5.85 3.66
CA ARG A 69 4.10 5.85 4.65
C ARG A 69 4.78 4.50 4.79
N ARG A 70 4.01 3.39 4.79
CA ARG A 70 4.56 2.04 4.92
C ARG A 70 5.40 1.64 3.72
N VAL A 71 4.95 1.96 2.51
CA VAL A 71 5.66 1.63 1.26
C VAL A 71 6.91 2.49 1.13
N LEU A 72 6.80 3.81 1.31
CA LEU A 72 7.95 4.71 1.23
C LEU A 72 9.00 4.40 2.29
N GLY A 73 8.61 4.16 3.54
CA GLY A 73 9.55 3.84 4.60
C GLY A 73 10.27 2.51 4.39
N PHE A 74 9.62 1.52 3.79
CA PHE A 74 10.26 0.25 3.44
C PHE A 74 11.30 0.44 2.32
N THR A 75 10.93 1.14 1.25
CA THR A 75 11.82 1.37 0.11
C THR A 75 13.01 2.27 0.50
N ASP A 76 12.78 3.35 1.25
CA ASP A 76 13.85 4.22 1.75
C ASP A 76 14.78 3.47 2.72
N GLY A 77 14.22 2.63 3.60
CA GLY A 77 15.00 1.78 4.50
C GLY A 77 15.91 0.80 3.77
N LEU A 78 15.39 0.14 2.72
CA LEU A 78 16.20 -0.72 1.86
C LEU A 78 17.29 0.06 1.12
N LEU A 79 16.94 1.19 0.50
CA LEU A 79 17.91 2.04 -0.19
C LEU A 79 19.02 2.49 0.75
N ARG A 80 18.69 2.97 1.95
CA ARG A 80 19.67 3.38 2.95
C ARG A 80 20.56 2.22 3.42
N LEU A 81 20.01 1.03 3.60
CA LEU A 81 20.79 -0.14 4.03
C LEU A 81 21.80 -0.59 2.96
N PHE A 82 21.45 -0.48 1.68
CA PHE A 82 22.29 -0.96 0.59
C PHE A 82 23.20 0.10 -0.04
N ALA A 83 22.83 1.38 -0.01
CA ALA A 83 23.56 2.47 -0.66
C ALA A 83 24.55 3.23 0.26
N ASN A 84 24.51 3.02 1.58
CA ASN A 84 25.44 3.68 2.51
C ASN A 84 26.73 2.86 2.71
N GLU A 85 27.87 3.55 2.76
CA GLU A 85 29.20 2.96 2.95
C GLU A 85 29.70 2.97 4.41
N LEU A 86 28.84 3.32 5.37
CA LEU A 86 29.23 3.35 6.78
C LEU A 86 29.66 1.94 7.24
N PRO A 87 30.82 1.80 7.93
CA PRO A 87 31.36 0.49 8.32
C PRO A 87 30.37 -0.37 9.12
N GLY A 88 29.57 0.26 10.00
CA GLY A 88 28.55 -0.44 10.78
C GLY A 88 27.35 -0.93 9.95
N LEU A 89 26.95 -0.20 8.90
CA LEU A 89 25.85 -0.61 8.02
C LEU A 89 26.25 -1.80 7.14
N THR A 90 27.53 -1.91 6.77
CA THR A 90 28.05 -3.08 6.04
C THR A 90 27.91 -4.38 6.85
N ILE A 91 28.16 -4.35 8.16
CA ILE A 91 27.96 -5.50 9.05
C ILE A 91 26.47 -5.88 9.10
N VAL A 92 25.59 -4.89 9.29
CA VAL A 92 24.14 -5.10 9.32
C VAL A 92 23.64 -5.68 8.00
N ARG A 93 24.11 -5.17 6.86
CA ARG A 93 23.76 -5.69 5.52
C ARG A 93 24.19 -7.14 5.35
N ASN A 94 25.44 -7.47 5.71
CA ASN A 94 25.96 -8.83 5.58
C ASN A 94 25.20 -9.80 6.48
N LEU A 95 24.89 -9.40 7.72
CA LEU A 95 24.07 -10.19 8.64
C LEU A 95 22.65 -10.39 8.10
N ALA A 96 22.02 -9.34 7.54
CA ALA A 96 20.71 -9.43 6.93
C ALA A 96 20.69 -10.38 5.72
N LEU A 97 21.69 -10.30 4.83
CA LEU A 97 21.81 -11.19 3.67
C LEU A 97 22.00 -12.64 4.10
N ASN A 98 22.91 -12.92 5.05
CA ASN A 98 23.08 -14.26 5.60
C ASN A 98 21.78 -14.77 6.23
N THR A 99 21.09 -13.95 7.02
CA THR A 99 19.81 -14.31 7.64
C THR A 99 18.77 -14.72 6.60
N LEU A 100 18.72 -14.04 5.45
CA LEU A 100 17.80 -14.36 4.35
C LEU A 100 18.10 -15.69 3.66
N GLU A 101 19.36 -16.15 3.69
CA GLU A 101 19.75 -17.45 3.15
C GLU A 101 19.37 -18.61 4.08
N VAL A 102 19.51 -18.42 5.40
CA VAL A 102 19.23 -19.46 6.40
C VAL A 102 17.79 -19.48 6.91
N LEU A 103 17.02 -18.40 6.74
CA LEU A 103 15.61 -18.31 7.18
C LEU A 103 14.65 -18.03 6.01
N PRO A 104 14.16 -19.09 5.34
CA PRO A 104 13.19 -18.96 4.26
C PRO A 104 11.93 -18.14 4.62
N PRO A 105 11.34 -18.24 5.83
CA PRO A 105 10.17 -17.43 6.19
C PRO A 105 10.43 -15.92 6.15
N VAL A 106 11.62 -15.48 6.55
CA VAL A 106 12.01 -14.06 6.53
C VAL A 106 12.15 -13.58 5.08
N LYS A 107 12.77 -14.40 4.22
CA LYS A 107 12.88 -14.14 2.78
C LYS A 107 11.52 -14.05 2.11
N HIS A 108 10.61 -14.98 2.40
CA HIS A 108 9.24 -14.95 1.88
C HIS A 108 8.47 -13.72 2.34
N LEU A 109 8.61 -13.32 3.60
CA LEU A 109 7.96 -12.12 4.13
C LEU A 109 8.48 -10.84 3.44
N LEU A 110 9.80 -10.73 3.22
CA LEU A 110 10.37 -9.59 2.50
C LEU A 110 9.88 -9.54 1.05
N LEU A 111 9.89 -10.68 0.34
CA LEU A 111 9.38 -10.76 -1.03
C LEU A 111 7.90 -10.40 -1.11
N ALA A 112 7.09 -10.92 -0.19
CA ALA A 112 5.69 -10.57 -0.07
C ALA A 112 5.50 -9.07 0.20
N ARG A 113 6.33 -8.47 1.05
CA ARG A 113 6.26 -7.03 1.37
C ARG A 113 6.65 -6.16 0.19
N SER A 114 7.70 -6.54 -0.54
CA SER A 114 8.14 -5.88 -1.78
C SER A 114 7.09 -5.98 -2.88
N ALA A 115 6.41 -7.12 -2.99
CA ALA A 115 5.28 -7.32 -3.90
C ALA A 115 3.98 -6.63 -3.42
N GLY A 116 3.99 -6.02 -2.23
CA GLY A 116 2.81 -5.41 -1.63
C GLY A 116 1.77 -6.41 -1.12
N LEU A 117 2.07 -7.70 -1.02
CA LEU A 117 1.12 -8.74 -0.61
C LEU A 117 0.90 -8.84 0.91
N THR A 118 1.62 -8.03 1.70
CA THR A 118 1.48 -8.01 3.16
C THR A 118 0.37 -7.07 3.64
N GLY A 119 -0.39 -7.48 4.66
CA GLY A 119 -1.46 -6.70 5.28
C GLY A 119 -2.87 -7.04 4.77
N ARG A 120 -3.87 -6.23 5.11
CA ARG A 120 -5.25 -6.41 4.62
C ARG A 120 -5.27 -6.17 3.11
N LEU A 121 -5.61 -7.19 2.33
CA LEU A 121 -5.83 -7.09 0.89
C LEU A 121 -7.33 -6.89 0.62
N PRO A 122 -7.72 -5.85 -0.15
CA PRO A 122 -9.11 -5.69 -0.52
C PRO A 122 -9.62 -6.87 -1.34
N ARG A 123 -10.94 -7.06 -1.35
CA ARG A 123 -11.60 -8.22 -1.97
C ARG A 123 -11.23 -8.38 -3.44
N LEU A 124 -11.27 -7.29 -4.20
CA LEU A 124 -10.92 -7.31 -5.63
C LEU A 124 -9.45 -7.71 -5.89
N SER A 125 -8.51 -7.31 -5.02
CA SER A 125 -7.11 -7.74 -5.13
C SER A 125 -6.91 -9.23 -4.85
N ARG A 126 -7.91 -9.90 -4.27
CA ARG A 126 -7.94 -11.35 -4.05
C ARG A 126 -8.78 -12.09 -5.09
N GLY A 127 -9.31 -11.40 -6.10
CA GLY A 127 -10.25 -11.97 -7.06
C GLY A 127 -11.65 -12.24 -6.50
N LEU A 128 -12.00 -11.63 -5.36
CA LEU A 128 -13.30 -11.79 -4.71
C LEU A 128 -14.25 -10.64 -5.12
N PRO A 129 -15.55 -10.92 -5.31
CA PRO A 129 -16.55 -9.90 -5.64
C PRO A 129 -16.77 -8.94 -4.45
N LEU A 130 -17.13 -7.69 -4.74
CA LEU A 130 -17.38 -6.62 -3.74
C LEU A 130 -18.62 -6.87 -2.87
N ALA A 131 -19.60 -7.60 -3.41
CA ALA A 131 -20.76 -8.11 -2.70
C ALA A 131 -20.66 -9.64 -2.62
N SER A 132 -21.19 -10.25 -1.56
CA SER A 132 -21.71 -11.60 -1.68
C SER A 132 -22.80 -11.54 -2.74
N ALA A 133 -22.66 -12.33 -3.81
CA ALA A 133 -23.73 -12.49 -4.78
C ALA A 133 -25.04 -12.83 -4.03
N PRO A 134 -26.19 -12.25 -4.43
CA PRO A 134 -27.47 -12.70 -3.94
C PRO A 134 -27.68 -14.20 -4.21
#